data_AF-A0A847VH60-F1
#
_entry.id   AF-A0A847VH60-F1
#
_cell.length_a   1.000
_cell.length_b   1.000
_cell.length_c   1.000
_cell.angle_alpha   90.00
_cell.angle_beta   90.00
_cell.angle_gamma   90.00
#
_symmetry.space_group_name_H-M   'P 1'
#
loop_
_entity.id
_entity.type
_entity.pdbx_description
1 polymer ?
#
loop_
_entity_poly.entity_id
_entity_poly.type
_entity_poly.pdbx_seq_one_letter_code
_entity_poly.pdbx_strand_id
1 'polypeptide(L)'
;MSTCNPLALLAALGVLGLTLPAAAVDTSEWKCESCPYPKGTSGTLDAGVGTVGDASSKFGDYTGLQKKGGYLALGGNLSYRGDAGYWADLAAADLGLDTRSLAARSGREG
;
A
#
# COMPACT_ATOMS: atom_id res chain seq x y z
N MET A 1 43.08 20.74 53.73
CA MET A 1 42.63 21.45 52.52
C MET A 1 43.37 20.85 51.34
N SER A 2 42.80 19.80 50.71
CA SER A 2 43.40 19.16 49.53
C SER A 2 42.79 19.77 48.28
N THR A 3 43.61 20.46 47.52
CA THR A 3 43.27 21.03 46.21
C THR A 3 43.19 19.92 45.17
N CYS A 4 42.02 19.76 44.54
CA CYS A 4 41.79 18.82 43.45
C CYS A 4 42.17 19.52 42.12
N ASN A 5 43.18 18.99 41.42
CA ASN A 5 43.69 19.54 40.17
C ASN A 5 42.87 18.99 38.97
N PRO A 6 42.10 19.83 38.24
CA PRO A 6 41.19 19.37 37.19
C PRO A 6 41.90 18.86 35.92
N LEU A 7 43.21 19.07 35.80
CA LEU A 7 44.02 18.63 34.66
C LEU A 7 44.23 17.11 34.59
N ALA A 8 44.05 16.37 35.70
CA ALA A 8 44.23 14.91 35.70
C ALA A 8 43.07 14.15 35.04
N LEU A 9 41.88 14.76 34.93
CA LEU A 9 40.68 14.11 34.38
C LEU A 9 40.59 14.16 32.85
N LEU A 10 41.25 15.13 32.21
CA LEU A 10 41.22 15.30 30.74
C LEU A 10 42.15 14.35 29.98
N ALA A 11 43.16 13.77 30.64
CA ALA A 11 44.10 12.84 29.99
C ALA A 11 43.52 11.43 29.77
N ALA A 12 42.44 11.06 30.45
CA ALA A 12 41.86 9.71 30.37
C ALA A 12 40.81 9.53 29.26
N LEU A 13 40.31 10.61 28.67
CA LEU A 13 39.20 10.57 27.68
C LEU A 13 39.65 10.64 26.21
N GLY A 14 40.95 10.72 25.93
CA GLY A 14 41.48 10.99 24.59
C GLY A 14 41.64 9.79 23.64
N VAL A 15 41.31 8.55 24.03
CA VAL A 15 41.69 7.35 23.24
C VAL A 15 40.49 6.57 22.66
N LEU A 16 39.25 7.00 22.85
CA LEU A 16 38.07 6.29 22.32
C LEU A 16 37.66 6.67 20.88
N GLY A 17 38.50 7.43 20.17
CA GLY A 17 38.26 7.84 18.77
C GLY A 17 38.72 6.85 17.70
N LEU A 18 38.84 5.56 18.00
CA LEU A 18 39.14 4.54 16.99
C LEU A 18 37.87 4.28 16.17
N THR A 19 37.74 4.96 15.03
CA THR A 19 36.82 4.55 13.96
C THR A 19 37.33 3.24 13.36
N LEU A 20 37.01 2.12 14.00
CA LEU A 20 37.12 0.82 13.37
C LEU A 20 36.21 0.84 12.13
N PRO A 21 36.65 0.34 10.96
CA PRO A 21 35.72 0.09 9.87
C PRO A 21 34.68 -0.88 10.42
N ALA A 22 33.44 -0.41 10.59
CA ALA A 22 32.35 -1.29 10.96
C ALA A 22 32.28 -2.36 9.87
N ALA A 23 32.60 -3.61 10.23
CA ALA A 23 32.43 -4.72 9.32
C ALA A 23 30.98 -4.66 8.83
N ALA A 24 30.80 -4.57 7.51
CA ALA A 24 29.47 -4.56 6.92
C ALA A 24 28.77 -5.83 7.40
N VAL A 25 27.75 -5.66 8.23
CA VAL A 25 26.96 -6.78 8.73
C VAL A 25 26.28 -7.40 7.53
N ASP A 26 26.43 -8.71 7.37
CA ASP A 26 25.72 -9.46 6.34
C ASP A 26 24.23 -9.50 6.70
N THR A 27 23.46 -8.59 6.10
CA THR A 27 22.02 -8.48 6.31
C THR A 27 21.21 -9.38 5.37
N SER A 28 21.86 -10.27 4.60
CA SER A 28 21.19 -11.10 3.58
C SER A 28 20.09 -12.01 4.17
N GLU A 29 20.27 -12.43 5.43
CA GLU A 29 19.33 -13.32 6.14
C GLU A 29 18.34 -12.57 7.04
N TRP A 30 18.38 -11.24 7.10
CA TRP A 30 17.51 -10.47 7.99
C TRP A 30 16.08 -10.45 7.48
N LYS A 31 15.24 -11.30 8.08
CA LYS A 31 13.80 -11.31 7.86
C LYS A 31 13.13 -10.44 8.92
N CYS A 32 12.32 -9.49 8.48
CA CYS A 32 11.58 -8.61 9.38
C CYS A 32 10.41 -9.39 10.00
N GLU A 33 10.63 -10.04 11.15
CA GLU A 33 9.63 -10.90 11.80
C GLU A 33 8.50 -10.11 12.47
N SER A 34 8.73 -8.83 12.82
CA SER A 34 7.73 -8.03 13.53
C SER A 34 6.60 -7.49 12.65
N CYS A 35 6.77 -7.44 11.32
CA CYS A 35 5.77 -6.96 10.37
C CYS A 35 5.91 -7.73 9.04
N PRO A 36 5.40 -8.97 8.94
CA PRO A 36 5.40 -9.69 7.67
C PRO A 36 4.61 -8.88 6.64
N TYR A 37 5.29 -8.46 5.58
CA TYR A 37 4.63 -7.74 4.49
C TYR A 37 3.58 -8.67 3.85
N PRO A 38 2.33 -8.22 3.66
CA PRO A 38 1.29 -9.05 3.07
C PRO A 38 1.73 -9.47 1.66
N LYS A 39 1.83 -10.78 1.44
CA LYS A 39 2.23 -11.39 0.16
C LYS A 39 1.03 -12.09 -0.47
N GLY A 40 1.04 -12.16 -1.79
CA GLY A 40 0.03 -12.86 -2.57
C GLY A 40 -1.09 -11.94 -3.07
N THR A 41 -2.23 -12.54 -3.38
CA THR A 41 -3.37 -11.88 -4.00
C THR A 41 -4.52 -11.77 -3.01
N SER A 42 -5.10 -10.58 -2.87
CA SER A 42 -6.32 -10.32 -2.12
C SER A 42 -7.27 -9.47 -2.96
N GLY A 43 -8.56 -9.46 -2.62
CA GLY A 43 -9.52 -8.66 -3.36
C GLY A 43 -10.95 -8.86 -2.90
N THR A 44 -11.84 -8.06 -3.47
CA THR A 44 -13.29 -8.14 -3.29
C THR A 44 -13.98 -8.27 -4.62
N LEU A 45 -15.15 -8.89 -4.60
CA LEU A 45 -16.05 -8.95 -5.73
C LEU A 45 -17.43 -8.48 -5.26
N ASP A 46 -17.99 -7.53 -6.00
CA ASP A 46 -19.27 -6.92 -5.72
C ASP A 46 -20.23 -7.24 -6.87
N ALA A 47 -21.46 -7.64 -6.53
CA ALA A 47 -22.51 -7.91 -7.50
C ALA A 47 -23.86 -7.38 -6.98
N GLY A 48 -24.59 -6.69 -7.85
CA GLY A 48 -25.88 -6.10 -7.55
C GLY A 48 -26.82 -6.17 -8.75
N VAL A 49 -28.12 -6.30 -8.49
CA VAL A 49 -29.18 -6.26 -9.50
C VAL A 49 -30.21 -5.22 -9.10
N GLY A 50 -30.76 -4.49 -10.07
CA GLY A 50 -31.74 -3.43 -9.82
C GLY A 50 -32.68 -3.22 -10.99
N THR A 51 -33.78 -2.50 -10.77
CA THR A 51 -34.74 -2.15 -11.81
C THR A 51 -35.12 -0.68 -11.74
N VAL A 52 -35.38 -0.08 -12.90
CA VAL A 52 -35.86 1.30 -13.02
C VAL A 52 -37.28 1.25 -13.59
N GLY A 53 -38.25 1.74 -12.82
CA GLY A 53 -39.66 1.74 -13.17
C GLY A 53 -40.04 2.78 -14.23
N ASP A 54 -39.42 3.96 -14.18
CA ASP A 54 -39.70 5.09 -15.06
C ASP A 54 -38.42 5.65 -15.67
N ALA A 55 -38.43 5.89 -16.99
CA ALA A 55 -37.29 6.47 -17.69
C ALA A 55 -37.30 7.98 -17.51
N SER A 56 -36.28 8.53 -16.86
CA SER A 56 -35.97 9.96 -16.96
C SER A 56 -34.48 10.14 -17.19
N SER A 57 -34.11 11.00 -18.12
CA SER A 57 -32.71 11.35 -18.40
C SER A 57 -32.03 11.89 -17.13
N LYS A 58 -32.74 12.68 -16.34
CA LYS A 58 -32.26 13.23 -15.06
C LYS A 58 -31.90 12.20 -14.01
N PHE A 59 -32.60 11.06 -13.96
CA PHE A 59 -32.30 9.99 -13.01
C PHE A 59 -31.09 9.14 -13.44
N GLY A 60 -30.90 8.99 -14.75
CA GLY A 60 -29.76 8.29 -15.32
C GLY A 60 -28.48 9.13 -15.41
N ASP A 61 -28.59 10.47 -15.29
CA ASP A 61 -27.43 11.34 -15.22
C ASP A 61 -26.56 10.90 -14.02
N TYR A 62 -25.29 10.57 -14.29
CA TYR A 62 -24.28 10.10 -13.34
C TYR A 62 -24.43 8.68 -12.77
N THR A 63 -25.57 8.00 -12.96
CA THR A 63 -25.79 6.64 -12.43
C THR A 63 -25.66 5.53 -13.46
N GLY A 64 -25.74 5.84 -14.76
CA GLY A 64 -25.76 4.80 -15.80
C GLY A 64 -27.13 4.15 -15.99
N LEU A 65 -28.18 4.69 -15.36
CA LEU A 65 -29.54 4.11 -15.28
C LEU A 65 -30.57 4.87 -16.13
N GLN A 66 -30.22 5.27 -17.36
CA GLN A 66 -31.03 6.17 -18.19
C GLN A 66 -32.28 5.51 -18.78
N LYS A 67 -32.32 4.18 -18.84
CA LYS A 67 -33.38 3.39 -19.48
C LYS A 67 -34.29 2.73 -18.43
N LYS A 68 -35.57 2.57 -18.77
CA LYS A 68 -36.49 1.71 -18.02
C LYS A 68 -36.06 0.26 -18.20
N GLY A 69 -36.04 -0.52 -17.12
CA GLY A 69 -35.69 -1.94 -17.18
C GLY A 69 -34.76 -2.39 -16.07
N GLY A 70 -34.26 -3.63 -16.21
CA GLY A 70 -33.34 -4.25 -15.26
C GLY A 70 -31.87 -3.92 -15.55
N TYR A 71 -31.08 -3.87 -14.49
CA TYR A 71 -29.66 -3.57 -14.51
C TYR A 71 -28.89 -4.57 -13.67
N LEU A 72 -27.68 -4.86 -14.11
CA LEU A 72 -26.68 -5.66 -13.39
C LEU A 72 -25.48 -4.76 -13.15
N ALA A 73 -25.05 -4.65 -11.89
CA ALA A 73 -23.86 -3.92 -11.51
C ALA A 73 -22.85 -4.91 -10.94
N LEU A 74 -21.67 -4.96 -11.54
CA LEU A 74 -20.56 -5.78 -11.08
C LEU A 74 -19.36 -4.87 -10.81
N GLY A 75 -18.61 -5.17 -9.77
CA GLY A 75 -17.43 -4.43 -9.39
C GLY A 75 -16.50 -5.26 -8.52
N GLY A 76 -15.41 -4.65 -8.11
CA GLY A 76 -14.47 -5.29 -7.21
C GLY A 76 -13.08 -4.70 -7.31
N ASN A 77 -12.20 -5.20 -6.45
CA ASN A 77 -10.79 -4.88 -6.47
C ASN A 77 -9.95 -6.15 -6.37
N LEU A 78 -8.72 -6.05 -6.87
CA LEU A 78 -7.72 -7.09 -6.77
C LEU A 78 -6.38 -6.42 -6.48
N SER A 79 -5.71 -6.85 -5.43
CA SER A 79 -4.39 -6.42 -5.04
C SER A 79 -3.44 -7.60 -5.05
N TYR A 80 -2.28 -7.43 -5.66
CA TYR A 80 -1.21 -8.41 -5.71
C TYR A 80 0.06 -7.80 -5.12
N ARG A 81 0.70 -8.56 -4.23
CA ARG A 81 1.96 -8.21 -3.57
C ARG A 81 2.98 -9.33 -3.78
N GLY A 82 4.02 -9.03 -4.55
CA GLY A 82 5.06 -9.96 -4.98
C GLY A 82 6.41 -9.72 -4.31
N ASP A 83 7.46 -10.32 -4.88
CA ASP A 83 8.82 -10.20 -4.39
C ASP A 83 9.53 -8.92 -4.82
N ALA A 84 10.57 -8.57 -4.06
CA ALA A 84 11.37 -7.36 -4.28
C ALA A 84 10.54 -6.08 -4.43
N GLY A 85 9.44 -5.95 -3.66
CA GLY A 85 8.57 -4.77 -3.64
C GLY A 85 7.63 -4.63 -4.84
N TYR A 86 7.53 -5.63 -5.72
CA TYR A 86 6.58 -5.56 -6.84
C TYR A 86 5.13 -5.61 -6.36
N TRP A 87 4.30 -4.73 -6.90
CA TRP A 87 2.87 -4.69 -6.60
C TRP A 87 2.04 -4.41 -7.86
N ALA A 88 0.80 -4.89 -7.85
CA ALA A 88 -0.20 -4.56 -8.85
C ALA A 88 -1.58 -4.45 -8.21
N ASP A 89 -2.35 -3.45 -8.60
CA ASP A 89 -3.73 -3.24 -8.17
C ASP A 89 -4.64 -3.10 -9.40
N LEU A 90 -5.79 -3.75 -9.35
CA LEU A 90 -6.86 -3.64 -10.32
C LEU A 90 -8.14 -3.24 -9.58
N ALA A 91 -8.87 -2.27 -10.09
CA ALA A 91 -10.18 -1.88 -9.59
C ALA A 91 -11.15 -1.76 -10.76
N ALA A 92 -12.33 -2.33 -10.59
CA ALA A 92 -13.41 -2.25 -11.56
C ALA A 92 -14.69 -1.84 -10.84
N ALA A 93 -15.48 -0.96 -11.46
CA ALA A 93 -16.78 -0.56 -10.94
C ALA A 93 -17.81 -0.48 -12.06
N ASP A 94 -19.06 -0.77 -11.70
CA ASP A 94 -20.24 -0.59 -12.54
C ASP A 94 -20.15 -1.28 -13.92
N LEU A 95 -19.50 -2.46 -14.00
CA LEU A 95 -19.17 -3.14 -15.26
C LEU A 95 -20.39 -3.56 -16.11
N GLY A 96 -21.61 -3.42 -15.61
CA GLY A 96 -22.86 -3.64 -16.36
C GLY A 96 -23.74 -2.40 -16.53
N LEU A 97 -23.23 -1.22 -16.18
CA LEU A 97 -23.88 0.08 -16.39
C LEU A 97 -23.10 0.90 -17.42
N ASP A 98 -23.74 1.95 -17.94
CA ASP A 98 -23.10 2.87 -18.90
C ASP A 98 -21.95 3.70 -18.26
N THR A 99 -21.91 3.79 -16.93
CA THR A 99 -20.90 4.50 -16.11
C THR A 99 -19.69 3.67 -15.70
N ARG A 100 -19.48 2.50 -16.32
CA ARG A 100 -18.39 1.57 -16.00
C ARG A 100 -17.00 2.21 -15.94
N SER A 101 -16.19 1.76 -15.00
CA SER A 101 -14.78 2.17 -14.89
C SER A 101 -13.84 0.99 -14.61
N LEU A 102 -12.60 1.12 -15.08
CA LEU A 102 -11.53 0.16 -14.86
C LEU A 102 -10.23 0.94 -14.63
N ALA A 103 -9.51 0.60 -13.57
CA ALA A 103 -8.21 1.17 -13.24
C ALA A 103 -7.23 0.04 -12.93
N ALA A 104 -6.05 0.10 -13.55
CA ALA A 104 -4.95 -0.82 -13.28
C ALA A 104 -3.71 0.00 -12.92
N ARG A 105 -3.02 -0.41 -11.86
CA ARG A 105 -1.78 0.20 -11.40
C ARG A 105 -0.79 -0.91 -11.08
N SER A 106 0.49 -0.66 -11.35
CA SER A 106 1.55 -1.55 -10.91
C SER A 106 2.84 -0.78 -10.73
N GLY A 107 3.76 -1.35 -9.98
CA GLY A 107 5.04 -0.73 -9.72
C GLY A 107 5.94 -1.57 -8.85
N ARG A 108 7.02 -0.96 -8.42
CA ARG A 108 7.94 -1.47 -7.41
C ARG A 108 8.01 -0.46 -6.28
N GLU A 109 7.78 -0.89 -5.05
CA GLU A 109 8.03 -0.09 -3.86
C GLU A 109 9.54 0.06 -3.68
N GLY A 110 10.02 1.30 -3.64
CA GLY A 110 11.44 1.65 -3.56
C GLY A 110 11.74 2.99 -4.20
#